data_AF-A0A366WU25-F1
#
_entry.id   AF-A0A366WU25-F1
#
_cell.length_a   1.000
_cell.length_b   1.000
_cell.length_c   1.000
_cell.angle_alpha   90.00
_cell.angle_beta   90.00
_cell.angle_gamma   90.00
#
_symmetry.space_group_name_H-M   'P 1'
#
loop_
_entity.id
_entity.type
_entity.pdbx_description
1 polymer ?
#
loop_
_entity_poly.entity_id
_entity_poly.type
_entity_poly.pdbx_seq_one_letter_code
_entity_poly.pdbx_strand_id
1 'polypeptide(L)' 'MPILLLILAGGVFAYFLWRSRTSSLSRDCRWRQHRKEGVWVCAFCGAQQQGSNAPTQCLKGQ' A
#
# COMPACT_ATOMS: atom_id res chain seq x y z
N MET A 1 26.28 -9.34 -22.49
CA MET A 1 25.02 -8.62 -22.17
C MET A 1 23.92 -9.42 -21.41
N PRO A 2 24.11 -10.64 -20.84
CA PRO A 2 23.05 -11.29 -20.04
C PRO A 2 23.10 -10.94 -18.54
N ILE A 3 24.28 -10.61 -18.01
CA ILE A 3 24.49 -10.32 -16.58
C ILE A 3 23.65 -9.11 -16.12
N LEU A 4 23.60 -8.07 -16.95
CA LEU A 4 22.85 -6.86 -16.65
C LEU A 4 21.35 -7.14 -16.53
N LEU A 5 20.81 -8.02 -17.38
CA LEU A 5 19.42 -8.47 -17.32
C LEU A 5 19.13 -9.27 -16.03
N LEU A 6 20.06 -10.11 -15.59
CA LEU A 6 19.90 -10.86 -14.33
C LEU A 6 19.89 -9.94 -13.11
N ILE A 7 20.75 -8.92 -13.08
CA ILE A 7 20.76 -7.91 -12.01
C ILE A 7 19.44 -7.14 -12.00
N LEU A 8 18.97 -6.71 -13.17
CA LEU A 8 17.71 -5.98 -13.30
C LEU A 8 16.53 -6.84 -12.86
N ALA A 9 16.47 -8.09 -13.29
CA ALA A 9 15.44 -9.04 -12.87
C ALA A 9 15.48 -9.24 -11.35
N GLY A 10 16.66 -9.53 -10.77
CA GLY A 10 16.83 -9.68 -9.33
C GLY A 10 16.40 -8.45 -8.54
N GLY A 11 16.76 -7.25 -9.01
CA GLY A 11 16.35 -5.97 -8.40
C GLY A 11 14.83 -5.75 -8.45
N VAL A 12 14.20 -6.05 -9.59
CA VAL A 12 12.73 -5.95 -9.75
C VAL A 12 12.02 -6.93 -8.79
N PHE A 13 12.48 -8.18 -8.72
CA PHE A 13 11.92 -9.17 -7.78
C PHE A 13 12.10 -8.75 -6.33
N ALA A 14 13.30 -8.30 -5.94
CA ALA A 14 13.56 -7.79 -4.59
C ALA A 14 12.67 -6.60 -4.26
N TYR A 15 12.50 -5.67 -5.20
CA TYR A 15 11.60 -4.52 -5.03
C TYR A 15 10.14 -4.95 -4.83
N PHE A 16 9.62 -5.89 -5.64
CA PHE A 16 8.26 -6.38 -5.47
C PHE A 16 8.04 -7.11 -4.13
N LEU A 17 9.03 -7.90 -3.68
CA LEU A 17 8.98 -8.56 -2.37
C LEU A 17 9.01 -7.56 -1.21
N TRP A 18 9.80 -6.49 -1.33
CA TRP A 18 9.81 -5.43 -0.33
C TRP A 18 8.51 -4.63 -0.33
N ARG A 19 7.98 -4.30 -1.51
CA ARG A 19 6.73 -3.57 -1.68
C ARG A 19 5.52 -4.33 -1.15
N SER A 20 5.46 -5.64 -1.35
CA SER A 20 4.35 -6.47 -0.84
C SER A 20 4.34 -6.56 0.69
N ARG A 21 5.48 -6.39 1.35
CA ARG A 21 5.59 -6.35 2.83
C ARG A 21 5.30 -4.98 3.43
N THR A 22 5.61 -3.90 2.70
CA THR A 22 5.45 -2.52 3.21
C THR A 22 4.09 -1.92 2.91
N SER A 23 3.40 -2.37 1.85
CA SER A 23 2.05 -1.93 1.54
C SER A 23 1.14 -3.10 1.16
N SER A 24 0.03 -3.22 1.88
CA SER A 24 -1.04 -4.17 1.57
C SER A 24 -2.25 -3.49 0.93
N LEU A 25 -2.09 -2.28 0.37
CA LEU A 25 -3.14 -1.62 -0.41
C LEU A 25 -3.45 -2.46 -1.65
N SER A 26 -4.54 -3.21 -1.57
CA SER A 26 -5.14 -3.87 -2.73
C SER A 26 -5.92 -2.85 -3.57
N ARG A 27 -6.30 -3.24 -4.80
CA ARG A 27 -7.17 -2.43 -5.67
C ARG A 27 -8.53 -2.08 -5.04
N ASP A 28 -8.97 -2.89 -4.08
CA ASP A 28 -10.22 -2.68 -3.38
C ASP A 28 -10.12 -1.60 -2.29
N CYS A 29 -8.93 -1.40 -1.71
CA CYS A 29 -8.76 -0.45 -0.62
C CYS A 29 -8.64 0.99 -1.14
N ARG A 30 -9.74 1.74 -1.06
CA ARG A 30 -9.86 3.13 -1.52
C ARG A 30 -9.91 4.09 -0.34
N TRP A 31 -8.75 4.40 0.21
CA TRP A 31 -8.62 5.35 1.31
C TRP A 31 -8.90 6.79 0.86
N ARG A 32 -9.74 7.50 1.62
CA ARG A 32 -10.06 8.93 1.46
C ARG A 32 -9.75 9.66 2.75
N GLN A 33 -9.12 10.83 2.65
CA GLN A 33 -8.78 11.65 3.80
C GLN A 33 -9.93 12.60 4.16
N HIS A 34 -10.48 12.45 5.36
CA HIS A 34 -11.37 13.42 5.98
C HIS A 34 -10.53 14.44 6.76
N ARG A 35 -10.03 15.46 6.05
CA ARG A 35 -9.12 16.47 6.61
C ARG A 35 -9.68 17.24 7.81
N LYS A 36 -11.01 17.44 7.87
CA LYS A 36 -11.67 18.10 9.01
C LYS A 36 -11.55 17.29 10.30
N GLU A 37 -11.60 15.97 10.18
CA GLU A 37 -11.61 15.04 11.32
C GLU A 37 -10.22 14.44 11.58
N GLY A 38 -9.25 14.63 10.66
CA GLY A 38 -7.93 14.02 10.77
C GLY A 38 -7.94 12.50 10.64
N VAL A 39 -8.97 11.96 9.97
CA VAL A 39 -9.21 10.52 9.81
C VAL A 39 -9.14 10.14 8.34
N TRP A 40 -8.59 8.97 8.07
CA TRP A 40 -8.71 8.29 6.79
C TRP A 40 -9.84 7.28 6.87
N VAL A 41 -10.70 7.27 5.85
CA VAL A 41 -11.81 6.33 5.74
C VAL A 41 -11.71 5.60 4.41
N CYS A 42 -11.81 4.28 4.44
CA CYS A 42 -11.84 3.48 3.23
C CYS A 42 -13.25 3.50 2.63
N ALA A 43 -13.39 4.01 1.40
CA ALA A 43 -14.67 4.09 0.69
C ALA A 43 -15.24 2.73 0.28
N PHE A 44 -14.46 1.65 0.37
CA PHE A 44 -14.88 0.30 -0.02
C PHE A 44 -15.32 -0.55 1.19
N CYS A 45 -14.50 -0.64 2.23
CA CYS A 45 -14.80 -1.46 3.42
C CYS A 45 -15.27 -0.64 4.63
N GLY A 46 -15.21 0.69 4.60
CA GLY A 46 -15.58 1.54 5.73
C GLY A 46 -14.55 1.60 6.86
N ALA A 47 -13.40 0.93 6.73
CA ALA A 47 -12.34 0.97 7.73
C ALA A 47 -11.86 2.41 7.97
N GLN A 48 -11.52 2.72 9.22
CA GLN A 48 -11.08 4.05 9.63
C GLN A 48 -9.68 3.96 10.24
N GLN A 49 -8.81 4.90 9.87
CA GLN A 49 -7.48 5.02 10.44
C GLN A 49 -7.24 6.48 10.84
N GLN A 50 -6.95 6.70 12.11
CA GLN A 50 -6.58 8.04 12.60
C GLN A 50 -5.17 8.40 12.16
N GLY A 51 -4.96 9.68 11.86
CA GLY A 51 -3.65 10.24 11.56
C GLY A 51 -3.59 11.03 10.26
N SER A 52 -2.54 11.83 10.14
CA SER A 52 -2.27 12.64 8.95
C SER A 52 -1.64 11.82 7.81
N ASN A 53 -0.94 10.74 8.13
CA ASN A 53 -0.23 9.91 7.17
C ASN A 53 -1.19 9.05 6.35
N ALA A 54 -0.91 8.92 5.05
CA ALA A 54 -1.67 8.05 4.18
C ALA A 54 -1.53 6.59 4.64
N PRO A 55 -2.64 5.87 4.84
CA PRO A 55 -2.60 4.47 5.23
C PRO A 55 -1.95 3.63 4.13
N THR A 56 -1.01 2.78 4.54
CA THR A 56 -0.26 1.87 3.64
C THR A 56 -0.82 0.45 3.66
N GLN A 57 -1.73 0.15 4.59
CA GLN A 57 -2.34 -1.16 4.76
C GLN A 57 -3.85 -1.14 4.48
N CYS A 58 -4.36 -2.25 3.98
CA CYS A 58 -5.79 -2.47 3.82
C CYS A 58 -6.36 -3.16 5.07
N LEU A 59 -7.24 -2.48 5.80
CA LEU A 59 -7.89 -2.99 7.02
C LEU A 59 -9.22 -3.70 6.72
N LYS A 60 -9.36 -4.33 5.54
CA LYS A 60 -10.59 -5.04 5.18
C LYS A 60 -10.71 -6.31 6.02
N GLY A 61 -11.74 -6.38 6.87
CA GLY A 61 -12.04 -7.57 7.68
C GLY A 61 -11.27 -7.65 9.01
N GLN A 62 -10.62 -6.56 9.41
CA GLN A 62 -10.07 -6.35 10.76
C GLN A 62 -11.04 -5.47 11.55
#